data_AF-A0A4Z1B8I6-F1
#
_entry.id   AF-A0A4Z1B8I6-F1
#
_cell.length_a   1.000
_cell.length_b   1.000
_cell.length_c   1.000
_cell.angle_alpha   90.00
_cell.angle_beta   90.00
_cell.angle_gamma   90.00
#
_symmetry.space_group_name_H-M   'P 1'
#
loop_
_entity.id
_entity.type
_entity.pdbx_description
1 polymer ?
#
loop_
_entity_poly.entity_id
_entity_poly.type
_entity_poly.pdbx_seq_one_letter_code
_entity_poly.pdbx_strand_id
1 'polypeptide(L)'
;LSAVNNVSNALATVSANNNGTFLLDKSDNKIKMYENNVWVALSNVGDSSNAFTNTTSEIGEGITIGSETTQSKGVLVLESDNKAMILPKIANPHTTVKSPYPGMICYDTVSKALAVFDGKVWNYWK
;
A
#
# COMPACT_ATOMS: atom_id res chain seq x y z
N LEU A 1 9.10 -10.79 -10.47
CA LEU A 1 9.03 -10.24 -9.09
C LEU A 1 8.90 -11.35 -8.06
N SER A 2 9.95 -11.58 -7.27
CA SER A 2 9.79 -12.29 -5.99
C SER A 2 8.70 -11.61 -5.16
N ALA A 3 7.89 -12.38 -4.43
CA ALA A 3 6.80 -11.85 -3.61
C ALA A 3 7.28 -10.68 -2.75
N VAL A 4 6.75 -9.47 -3.00
CA VAL A 4 7.03 -8.28 -2.19
C VAL A 4 6.32 -8.48 -0.86
N ASN A 5 7.09 -8.78 0.19
CA ASN A 5 6.55 -9.16 1.50
C ASN A 5 6.94 -8.15 2.60
N ASN A 6 7.98 -7.36 2.35
CA ASN A 6 8.52 -6.38 3.29
C ASN A 6 9.34 -5.32 2.54
N VAL A 7 9.88 -4.36 3.30
CA VAL A 7 10.67 -3.25 2.76
C VAL A 7 11.96 -3.68 2.04
N SER A 8 12.52 -4.84 2.37
CA SER A 8 13.83 -5.28 1.86
C SER A 8 13.79 -5.71 0.39
N ASN A 9 12.61 -6.07 -0.13
CA ASN A 9 12.46 -6.51 -1.51
C ASN A 9 11.43 -5.70 -2.32
N ALA A 10 10.93 -4.60 -1.76
CA ALA A 10 9.90 -3.77 -2.39
C ALA A 10 10.44 -2.77 -3.43
N LEU A 11 11.72 -2.40 -3.38
CA LEU A 11 12.28 -1.32 -4.18
C LEU A 11 13.04 -1.81 -5.42
N ALA A 12 13.04 -0.99 -6.47
CA ALA A 12 13.91 -1.10 -7.62
C ALA A 12 15.37 -0.86 -7.22
N THR A 13 16.29 -1.20 -8.12
CA THR A 13 17.73 -0.94 -7.94
C THR A 13 18.01 0.55 -7.69
N VAL A 14 17.32 1.43 -8.41
CA VAL A 14 17.32 2.88 -8.13
C VAL A 14 16.13 3.18 -7.24
N SER A 15 16.37 3.27 -5.93
CA SER A 15 15.30 3.38 -4.94
C SER A 15 14.42 4.62 -5.12
N ALA A 16 14.97 5.72 -5.64
CA ALA A 16 14.23 6.95 -5.89
C ALA A 16 13.05 6.80 -6.86
N ASN A 17 13.08 5.79 -7.72
CA ASN A 17 11.98 5.49 -8.64
C ASN A 17 10.71 4.99 -7.92
N ASN A 18 10.82 4.60 -6.64
CA ASN A 18 9.72 4.02 -5.89
C ASN A 18 9.06 4.96 -4.88
N ASN A 19 9.37 6.26 -4.88
CA ASN A 19 8.65 7.22 -4.04
C ASN A 19 7.14 7.20 -4.36
N GLY A 20 6.30 7.19 -3.32
CA GLY A 20 4.86 6.98 -3.43
C GLY A 20 4.40 5.53 -3.29
N THR A 21 5.31 4.59 -2.97
CA THR A 21 4.95 3.17 -2.77
C THR A 21 4.27 2.95 -1.42
N PHE A 22 3.18 2.20 -1.39
CA PHE A 22 2.53 1.72 -0.16
C PHE A 22 2.70 0.21 -0.05
N LEU A 23 2.96 -0.30 1.16
CA LEU A 23 2.93 -1.73 1.44
C LEU A 23 2.50 -2.05 2.87
N LEU A 24 2.01 -3.27 3.06
CA LEU A 24 1.91 -3.91 4.37
C LEU A 24 3.17 -4.76 4.59
N ASP A 25 4.02 -4.35 5.51
CA ASP A 25 5.24 -5.06 5.84
C ASP A 25 4.91 -6.21 6.80
N LYS A 26 5.00 -7.45 6.30
CA LYS A 26 4.69 -8.65 7.10
C LYS A 26 5.78 -8.99 8.13
N SER A 27 6.95 -8.37 8.06
CA SER A 27 8.02 -8.61 9.04
C SER A 27 7.77 -7.92 10.37
N ASP A 28 7.05 -6.78 10.37
CA ASP A 28 6.71 -6.03 11.57
C ASP A 28 5.22 -5.64 11.68
N ASN A 29 4.37 -6.14 10.78
CA ASN A 29 2.93 -5.93 10.71
C ASN A 29 2.52 -4.45 10.66
N LYS A 30 3.26 -3.64 9.90
CA LYS A 30 2.96 -2.21 9.73
C LYS A 30 2.66 -1.86 8.29
N ILE A 31 1.73 -0.93 8.10
CA ILE A 31 1.54 -0.27 6.81
C ILE A 31 2.60 0.82 6.70
N LYS A 32 3.29 0.89 5.57
CA LYS A 32 4.37 1.85 5.32
C LYS A 32 4.21 2.51 3.97
N MET A 33 4.62 3.76 3.88
CA MET A 33 4.79 4.50 2.64
C MET A 33 6.28 4.77 2.42
N TYR A 34 6.75 4.60 1.19
CA TYR A 34 8.07 5.05 0.80
C TYR A 34 7.97 6.46 0.24
N GLU A 35 8.57 7.43 0.91
CA GLU A 35 8.60 8.83 0.49
C GLU A 35 9.96 9.45 0.80
N ASN A 36 10.41 10.39 -0.03
CA ASN A 36 11.71 11.06 0.11
C ASN A 36 12.88 10.08 0.34
N ASN A 37 12.82 8.92 -0.31
CA ASN A 37 13.77 7.81 -0.19
C ASN A 37 13.82 7.12 1.18
N VAL A 38 12.79 7.27 2.01
CA VAL A 38 12.69 6.68 3.35
C VAL A 38 11.35 5.97 3.54
N TRP A 39 11.35 4.90 4.33
CA TRP A 39 10.11 4.25 4.75
C TRP A 39 9.52 4.96 5.96
N VAL A 40 8.29 5.45 5.82
CA VAL A 40 7.50 6.08 6.87
C VAL A 40 6.37 5.12 7.27
N ALA A 41 6.24 4.83 8.56
CA ALA A 41 5.18 3.98 9.07
C ALA A 41 3.86 4.75 9.12
N LEU A 42 2.82 4.21 8.47
CA LEU A 42 1.45 4.72 8.49
C LEU A 42 0.58 4.07 9.56
N SER A 43 1.09 3.08 10.28
CA SER A 43 0.38 2.43 11.37
C SER A 43 1.32 2.01 12.50
N ASN A 44 0.72 1.71 13.64
CA ASN A 44 1.34 0.88 14.67
C ASN A 44 1.36 -0.60 14.24
N VAL A 45 1.86 -1.47 15.13
CA VAL A 45 1.89 -2.92 14.91
C VAL A 45 0.46 -3.48 14.88
N GLY A 46 0.03 -3.90 13.70
CA GLY A 46 -1.29 -4.45 13.43
C GLY A 46 -1.35 -5.98 13.52
N ASP A 47 -2.13 -6.58 12.62
CA ASP A 47 -2.28 -8.03 12.45
C ASP A 47 -2.42 -8.39 10.97
N SER A 48 -1.39 -9.00 10.38
CA SER A 48 -1.44 -9.47 8.99
C SER A 48 -1.85 -10.93 8.85
N SER A 49 -2.31 -11.61 9.90
CA SER A 49 -2.68 -13.04 9.85
C SER A 49 -3.79 -13.34 8.84
N ASN A 50 -4.74 -12.39 8.71
CA ASN A 50 -5.81 -12.49 7.73
C ASN A 50 -5.35 -12.14 6.31
N ALA A 51 -4.14 -11.58 6.10
CA ALA A 51 -3.64 -11.17 4.79
C ALA A 51 -3.26 -12.38 3.92
N PHE A 52 -3.82 -12.47 2.72
CA PHE A 52 -3.58 -13.55 1.79
C PHE A 52 -2.13 -13.46 1.30
N THR A 53 -1.52 -14.62 1.16
CA THR A 53 -0.20 -14.76 0.55
C THR A 53 -0.39 -15.60 -0.68
N ASN A 54 0.04 -15.11 -1.84
CA ASN A 54 0.09 -15.97 -3.01
C ASN A 54 1.15 -17.04 -2.75
N THR A 55 0.74 -18.30 -2.81
CA THR A 55 1.61 -19.47 -2.60
C THR A 55 2.12 -20.05 -3.92
N THR A 56 1.67 -19.50 -5.05
CA THR A 56 2.09 -19.92 -6.38
C THR A 56 3.30 -19.11 -6.85
N SER A 57 4.03 -19.64 -7.83
CA SER A 57 5.15 -18.93 -8.45
C SER A 57 4.65 -17.71 -9.21
N GLU A 58 5.11 -16.53 -8.79
CA GLU A 58 4.85 -15.27 -9.51
C GLU A 58 5.67 -15.22 -10.81
N ILE A 59 5.00 -15.04 -11.95
CA ILE A 59 5.63 -14.88 -13.26
C ILE A 59 5.41 -13.43 -13.72
N GLY A 60 6.50 -12.73 -14.06
CA GLY A 60 6.46 -11.34 -14.54
C GLY A 60 6.85 -10.30 -13.48
N GLU A 61 6.82 -9.03 -13.88
CA GLU A 61 7.31 -7.87 -13.11
C GLU A 61 6.19 -6.95 -12.58
N GLY A 62 4.98 -7.51 -12.39
CA GLY A 62 3.80 -6.74 -11.95
C GLY A 62 3.05 -6.08 -13.10
N ILE A 63 2.09 -5.22 -12.77
CA ILE A 63 1.23 -4.52 -13.75
C ILE A 63 1.45 -3.01 -13.63
N THR A 64 1.65 -2.36 -14.78
CA THR A 64 1.68 -0.89 -14.89
C THR A 64 0.41 -0.40 -15.58
N ILE A 65 -0.22 0.62 -15.03
CA ILE A 65 -1.39 1.29 -15.62
C ILE A 65 -1.04 2.75 -15.86
N GLY A 66 -1.26 3.21 -17.10
CA GLY A 66 -1.12 4.60 -17.52
C GLY A 66 0.05 4.82 -18.48
N SER A 67 1.26 4.43 -18.08
CA SER A 67 2.48 4.51 -18.91
C SER A 67 2.76 3.19 -19.63
N GLU A 68 3.40 3.25 -20.81
CA GLU A 68 3.88 2.07 -21.55
C GLU A 68 5.13 1.45 -20.90
N THR A 69 5.91 2.25 -20.19
CA THR A 69 7.13 1.83 -19.51
C THR A 69 7.20 2.42 -18.11
N THR A 70 7.79 1.67 -17.18
CA THR A 70 8.07 2.15 -15.83
C THR A 70 9.48 1.77 -15.41
N GLN A 71 10.12 2.63 -14.62
CA GLN A 71 11.35 2.30 -13.92
C GLN A 71 11.11 1.95 -12.43
N SER A 72 9.85 2.00 -12.01
CA SER A 72 9.39 1.69 -10.66
C SER A 72 9.19 0.19 -10.54
N LYS A 73 9.52 -0.36 -9.38
CA LYS A 73 9.23 -1.76 -9.05
C LYS A 73 7.94 -1.87 -8.25
N GLY A 74 6.97 -2.66 -8.68
CA GLY A 74 5.76 -2.86 -7.88
C GLY A 74 4.85 -3.94 -8.44
N VAL A 75 3.99 -4.50 -7.57
CA VAL A 75 2.95 -5.45 -8.01
C VAL A 75 1.91 -4.73 -8.88
N LEU A 76 1.53 -3.52 -8.45
CA LEU A 76 0.70 -2.59 -9.19
C LEU A 76 1.38 -1.22 -9.19
N VAL A 77 1.73 -0.73 -10.37
CA VAL A 77 2.32 0.59 -10.58
C VAL A 77 1.28 1.45 -11.31
N LEU A 78 0.96 2.61 -10.73
CA LEU A 78 0.08 3.60 -11.35
C LEU A 78 0.95 4.78 -11.75
N GLU A 79 1.23 4.92 -13.03
CA GLU A 79 2.17 5.91 -13.54
C GLU A 79 1.54 6.68 -14.70
N SER A 80 1.37 7.99 -14.52
CA SER A 80 0.77 8.87 -15.52
C SER A 80 1.07 10.33 -15.23
N ASP A 81 1.31 11.12 -16.27
CA ASP A 81 1.52 12.57 -16.15
C ASP A 81 0.22 13.36 -15.90
N ASN A 82 -0.95 12.76 -16.16
CA ASN A 82 -2.23 13.48 -16.13
C ASN A 82 -3.39 12.69 -15.47
N LYS A 83 -3.08 11.61 -14.75
CA LYS A 83 -4.07 10.83 -14.00
C LYS A 83 -3.58 10.63 -12.59
N ALA A 84 -4.53 10.58 -11.67
CA ALA A 84 -4.29 10.26 -10.28
C ALA A 84 -5.26 9.18 -9.83
N MET A 85 -4.83 8.37 -8.86
CA MET A 85 -5.71 7.43 -8.18
C MET A 85 -6.66 8.20 -7.27
N ILE A 86 -7.97 7.98 -7.43
CA ILE A 86 -8.97 8.43 -6.47
C ILE A 86 -9.26 7.26 -5.54
N LEU A 87 -8.94 7.44 -4.26
CA LEU A 87 -9.27 6.44 -3.24
C LEU A 87 -10.79 6.32 -3.07
N PRO A 88 -11.30 5.12 -2.74
CA PRO A 88 -12.68 4.95 -2.30
C PRO A 88 -13.00 5.92 -1.16
N LYS A 89 -14.12 6.64 -1.29
CA LYS A 89 -14.58 7.62 -0.30
C LYS A 89 -15.56 6.94 0.63
N ILE A 90 -15.24 6.87 1.91
CA ILE A 90 -16.07 6.23 2.93
C ILE A 90 -16.30 7.24 4.06
N ALA A 91 -17.49 7.24 4.66
CA ALA A 91 -17.73 8.01 5.89
C ALA A 91 -17.54 7.10 7.10
N ASN A 92 -16.73 7.52 8.07
CA ASN A 92 -16.49 6.79 9.32
C ASN A 92 -16.15 5.30 9.10
N PRO A 93 -15.05 4.98 8.38
CA PRO A 93 -14.73 3.61 7.99
C PRO A 93 -14.64 2.64 9.16
N HIS A 94 -14.24 3.12 10.35
CA HIS A 94 -14.19 2.35 11.59
C HIS A 94 -15.57 1.83 12.09
N THR A 95 -16.69 2.34 11.59
CA THR A 95 -18.05 1.86 11.94
C THR A 95 -18.81 1.28 10.75
N THR A 96 -18.54 1.78 9.54
CA THR A 96 -19.27 1.43 8.32
C THR A 96 -18.69 0.22 7.60
N VAL A 97 -17.37 0.02 7.66
CA VAL A 97 -16.73 -1.18 7.10
C VAL A 97 -16.79 -2.30 8.14
N LYS A 98 -17.65 -3.31 7.91
CA LYS A 98 -17.90 -4.39 8.87
C LYS A 98 -16.80 -5.44 8.96
N SER A 99 -16.12 -5.69 7.83
CA SER A 99 -15.06 -6.70 7.74
C SER A 99 -13.86 -6.12 6.98
N PRO A 100 -13.15 -5.13 7.57
CA PRO A 100 -11.98 -4.55 6.93
C PRO A 100 -10.84 -5.56 6.86
N TYR A 101 -9.97 -5.38 5.87
CA TYR A 101 -8.90 -6.32 5.58
C TYR A 101 -7.53 -5.66 5.83
N PRO A 102 -6.52 -6.37 6.39
CA PRO A 102 -5.22 -5.76 6.66
C PRO A 102 -4.62 -5.15 5.39
N GLY A 103 -4.22 -3.88 5.46
CA GLY A 103 -3.73 -3.13 4.31
C GLY A 103 -4.83 -2.41 3.50
N MET A 104 -6.09 -2.44 3.93
CA MET A 104 -7.17 -1.66 3.30
C MET A 104 -6.93 -0.15 3.45
N ILE A 105 -7.14 0.60 2.37
CA ILE A 105 -6.94 2.05 2.30
C ILE A 105 -8.20 2.72 1.76
N CYS A 106 -8.63 3.82 2.38
CA CYS A 106 -9.70 4.67 1.87
C CYS A 106 -9.49 6.14 2.28
N TYR A 107 -10.26 7.04 1.68
CA TYR A 107 -10.36 8.42 2.14
C TYR A 107 -11.60 8.56 3.03
N ASP A 108 -11.40 8.90 4.31
CA ASP A 108 -12.51 9.18 5.21
C ASP A 108 -13.02 10.61 5.00
N THR A 109 -14.26 10.70 4.52
CA THR A 109 -14.91 11.98 4.21
C THR A 109 -15.28 12.81 5.43
N VAL A 110 -15.38 12.18 6.62
CA VAL A 110 -15.73 12.87 7.87
C VAL A 110 -14.48 13.47 8.51
N SER A 111 -13.45 12.67 8.76
CA SER A 111 -12.17 13.16 9.30
C SER A 111 -11.33 13.92 8.29
N LYS A 112 -11.66 13.81 6.98
CA LYS A 112 -10.93 14.38 5.84
C LYS A 112 -9.47 13.91 5.79
N ALA A 113 -9.27 12.62 6.01
CA ALA A 113 -7.96 12.01 6.18
C ALA A 113 -7.83 10.73 5.36
N LEU A 114 -6.58 10.37 5.02
CA LEU A 114 -6.24 9.03 4.57
C LEU A 114 -6.45 8.06 5.74
N ALA A 115 -7.24 7.01 5.53
CA ALA A 115 -7.49 5.99 6.53
C ALA A 115 -6.95 4.63 6.07
N VAL A 116 -6.10 4.03 6.89
CA VAL A 116 -5.47 2.72 6.62
C VAL A 116 -5.79 1.74 7.75
N PHE A 117 -6.19 0.51 7.40
CA PHE A 117 -6.52 -0.52 8.39
C PHE A 117 -5.38 -1.51 8.56
N ASP A 118 -4.79 -1.57 9.75
CA ASP A 118 -3.60 -2.39 10.04
C ASP A 118 -3.90 -3.86 10.36
N GLY A 119 -5.18 -4.25 10.32
CA GLY A 119 -5.64 -5.58 10.73
C GLY A 119 -6.30 -5.61 12.11
N LYS A 120 -6.11 -4.56 12.92
CA LYS A 120 -6.77 -4.39 14.22
C LYS A 120 -7.58 -3.10 14.27
N VAL A 121 -6.97 -1.97 13.88
CA VAL A 121 -7.54 -0.64 13.99
C VAL A 121 -7.31 0.19 12.73
N TRP A 122 -8.13 1.23 12.59
CA TRP A 122 -7.96 2.25 11.56
C TRP A 122 -7.01 3.35 12.05
N ASN A 123 -6.00 3.66 11.25
CA ASN A 123 -5.05 4.75 11.47
C ASN A 123 -5.36 5.87 10.47
N TYR A 124 -5.26 7.13 10.90
CA TYR A 124 -5.69 8.29 10.11
C TYR A 124 -4.52 9.28 9.92
N TRP A 125 -4.29 9.69 8.68
CA TRP A 125 -3.22 10.61 8.26
C TRP A 125 -3.78 11.84 7.56
N LYS A 126 -3.30 13.02 7.98
CA LYS A 126 -3.69 14.33 7.45
C LYS A 126 -2.49 15.05 6.88
#